data_AF-D8TBS4-F1
#
_entry.id   AF-D8TBS4-F1
#
_cell.length_a   1.000
_cell.length_b   1.000
_cell.length_c   1.000
_cell.angle_alpha   90.00
_cell.angle_beta   90.00
_cell.angle_gamma   90.00
#
_symmetry.space_group_name_H-M   'P 1'
#
loop_
_entity.id
_entity.type
_entity.pdbx_description
1 polymer ?
#
loop_
_entity_poly.entity_id
_entity_poly.type
_entity_poly.pdbx_seq_one_letter_code
_entity_poly.pdbx_strand_id
1 'polypeptide(L)'
;MKSTNMALALNVLVVVNLMIIMLLQGSYAQDSYSCAGSALCRGLAQSDCDAARRQIQPSNRYFTGGNKGSTGVCSGRCGLFVSGSNCDLTGSEMITAFDELRARNCAKCGVKTYNDGCQFKADYVSGC
;
A
#
# COMPACT_ATOMS: atom_id res chain seq x y z
N MET A 1 -1.54 -27.04 -51.25
CA MET A 1 -0.49 -26.97 -50.21
C MET A 1 -0.42 -25.53 -49.69
N LYS A 2 -1.23 -25.11 -48.70
CA LYS A 2 -1.23 -23.72 -48.20
C LYS A 2 -1.69 -23.55 -46.74
N SER A 3 -1.95 -24.65 -46.03
CA SER A 3 -2.55 -24.64 -44.69
C SER A 3 -1.52 -24.80 -43.55
N THR A 4 -0.38 -25.46 -43.81
CA THR A 4 0.69 -25.68 -42.82
C THR A 4 1.40 -24.39 -42.40
N ASN A 5 1.53 -23.41 -43.30
CA ASN A 5 2.26 -22.16 -43.02
C ASN A 5 1.50 -21.19 -42.10
N MET A 6 0.15 -21.22 -42.11
CA MET A 6 -0.64 -20.36 -41.20
C MET A 6 -0.65 -20.87 -39.77
N ALA A 7 -0.72 -22.19 -39.56
CA ALA A 7 -0.66 -22.79 -38.23
C ALA A 7 0.70 -22.56 -37.55
N LEU A 8 1.79 -22.63 -38.33
CA LEU A 8 3.13 -22.37 -37.84
C LEU A 8 3.31 -20.90 -37.40
N ALA A 9 2.80 -19.96 -38.21
CA ALA A 9 2.87 -18.53 -37.90
C ALA A 9 2.09 -18.17 -36.61
N LEU A 10 0.91 -18.77 -36.41
CA LEU A 10 0.10 -18.54 -35.21
C LEU A 10 0.79 -19.06 -33.95
N ASN A 11 1.38 -20.25 -34.02
CA ASN A 11 2.12 -20.84 -32.89
C ASN A 11 3.38 -20.04 -32.53
N VAL A 12 4.12 -19.55 -33.53
CA VAL A 12 5.29 -18.68 -33.30
C VAL A 12 4.87 -17.38 -32.61
N LEU A 13 3.78 -16.76 -33.06
CA LEU A 13 3.28 -15.53 -32.46
C LEU A 13 2.85 -15.72 -31.00
N VAL A 14 2.21 -16.85 -30.68
CA VAL A 14 1.82 -17.20 -29.30
C VAL A 14 3.06 -17.42 -28.42
N VAL A 15 4.06 -18.16 -28.90
CA VAL A 15 5.29 -18.43 -28.14
C VAL A 15 6.10 -17.16 -27.90
N VAL A 16 6.22 -16.27 -28.89
CA VAL A 16 6.92 -14.99 -28.74
C VAL A 16 6.21 -14.08 -27.75
N ASN A 17 4.88 -13.98 -27.80
CA ASN A 17 4.12 -13.18 -26.82
C ASN A 17 4.25 -13.74 -25.39
N LEU A 18 4.22 -15.07 -25.23
CA LEU A 18 4.43 -15.70 -23.92
C LEU A 18 5.85 -15.45 -23.39
N MET A 19 6.86 -15.54 -24.25
CA MET A 19 8.25 -15.23 -23.88
C MET A 19 8.43 -13.75 -23.49
N ILE A 20 7.78 -12.82 -24.19
CA ILE A 20 7.79 -11.39 -23.83
C ILE A 20 7.13 -11.17 -22.47
N ILE A 21 6.02 -11.84 -22.17
CA ILE A 21 5.37 -11.76 -20.86
C ILE A 21 6.27 -12.31 -19.75
N MET A 22 7.01 -13.41 -20.00
CA MET A 22 7.97 -13.96 -19.03
C MET A 22 9.21 -13.07 -18.84
N LEU A 23 9.72 -12.47 -19.91
CA LEU A 23 10.88 -11.56 -19.87
C LEU A 23 10.56 -10.19 -19.25
N LEU A 24 9.28 -9.81 -19.23
CA LEU A 24 8.80 -8.59 -18.57
C LEU A 24 8.64 -8.74 -17.07
N GLN A 25 8.76 -9.94 -16.48
CA GLN A 25 8.75 -10.15 -15.03
C GLN A 25 10.07 -9.69 -14.41
N GLY A 26 10.34 -8.38 -14.48
CA GLY A 26 11.25 -7.73 -13.56
C GLY A 26 10.83 -8.07 -12.13
N SER A 27 11.78 -8.21 -11.23
CA SER A 27 11.56 -8.54 -9.83
C SER A 27 10.69 -7.47 -9.16
N TYR A 28 9.37 -7.53 -9.34
CA TYR A 28 8.43 -6.65 -8.67
C TYR A 28 8.45 -7.09 -7.22
N ALA A 29 9.20 -6.39 -6.37
CA ALA A 29 8.92 -6.43 -4.94
C ALA A 29 7.44 -6.01 -4.80
N GLN A 30 6.58 -6.97 -4.49
CA GLN A 30 5.15 -6.72 -4.32
C GLN A 30 4.95 -5.94 -3.01
N ASP A 31 3.92 -5.10 -2.98
CA ASP A 31 3.45 -4.52 -1.73
C ASP A 31 3.19 -5.63 -0.72
N SER A 32 3.62 -5.42 0.53
CA SER A 32 3.38 -6.36 1.61
C SER A 32 2.47 -5.76 2.68
N TYR A 33 1.73 -6.62 3.38
CA TYR A 33 0.73 -6.23 4.36
C TYR A 33 0.97 -7.00 5.64
N SER A 34 0.85 -6.31 6.77
CA SER A 34 0.95 -6.92 8.09
C SER A 34 -0.07 -6.26 9.02
N CYS A 35 -0.75 -7.05 9.85
CA CYS A 35 -1.60 -6.50 10.92
C CYS A 35 -0.79 -6.17 12.19
N ALA A 36 0.54 -6.09 12.07
CA ALA A 36 1.41 -5.68 13.16
C ALA A 36 1.20 -4.20 13.53
N GLY A 37 1.51 -3.89 14.78
CA GLY A 37 1.45 -2.56 15.37
C GLY A 37 1.97 -2.64 16.80
N SER A 38 1.86 -1.54 17.54
CA SER A 38 2.18 -1.53 18.97
C SER A 38 1.34 -2.54 19.77
N ALA A 39 1.84 -2.97 20.93
CA ALA A 39 1.07 -3.81 21.85
C ALA A 39 -0.23 -3.12 22.33
N LEU A 40 -0.26 -1.78 22.30
CA LEU A 40 -1.40 -0.95 22.69
C LEU A 40 -2.56 -1.01 21.68
N CYS A 41 -2.32 -1.52 20.46
CA CYS A 41 -3.36 -1.79 19.48
C CYS A 41 -4.46 -2.72 20.00
N ARG A 42 -4.18 -3.56 21.01
CA ARG A 42 -5.20 -4.42 21.64
C ARG A 42 -6.34 -3.60 22.25
N GLY A 43 -6.01 -2.50 22.93
CA GLY A 43 -6.97 -1.59 23.57
C GLY A 43 -7.50 -0.48 22.67
N LEU A 44 -7.01 -0.39 21.43
CA LEU A 44 -7.43 0.64 20.48
C LEU A 44 -8.86 0.39 20.00
N ALA A 45 -9.70 1.43 19.95
CA ALA A 45 -11.01 1.33 19.34
C ALA A 45 -10.87 1.41 17.81
N GLN A 46 -11.54 0.53 17.07
CA GLN A 46 -11.54 0.59 15.61
C GLN A 46 -12.10 1.93 15.10
N SER A 47 -13.12 2.46 15.79
CA SER A 47 -13.75 3.75 15.47
C SER A 47 -12.78 4.93 15.45
N ASP A 48 -11.72 4.89 16.25
CA ASP A 48 -10.68 5.94 16.27
C ASP A 48 -9.94 5.95 14.94
N CYS A 49 -9.59 4.77 14.40
CA CYS A 49 -8.93 4.66 13.11
C CYS A 49 -9.86 5.04 11.95
N ASP A 50 -11.14 4.67 12.02
CA ASP A 50 -12.13 5.06 11.01
C ASP A 50 -12.40 6.58 11.04
N ALA A 51 -12.31 7.21 12.21
CA ALA A 51 -12.35 8.66 12.35
C ALA A 51 -11.08 9.32 11.78
N ALA A 52 -9.89 8.80 12.09
CA ALA A 52 -8.63 9.29 11.53
C ALA A 52 -8.62 9.17 9.98
N ARG A 53 -9.14 8.06 9.43
CA ARG A 53 -9.26 7.82 7.98
C ARG A 53 -10.10 8.88 7.27
N ARG A 54 -11.12 9.45 7.94
CA ARG A 54 -11.95 10.54 7.41
C ARG A 54 -11.26 11.90 7.42
N GLN A 55 -10.19 12.06 8.19
CA GLN A 55 -9.41 13.29 8.21
C GLN A 55 -8.36 13.35 7.09
N ILE A 56 -8.03 12.22 6.46
CA ILE A 56 -7.10 12.20 5.33
C ILE A 56 -7.72 12.99 4.17
N GLN A 57 -7.02 14.02 3.73
CA GLN A 57 -7.41 14.80 2.56
C GLN A 57 -6.76 14.15 1.31
N PRO A 58 -7.55 13.67 0.33
CA PRO A 58 -7.01 12.92 -0.81
C PRO A 58 -5.92 13.67 -1.60
N SER A 59 -6.04 15.00 -1.70
CA SER A 59 -5.12 15.88 -2.42
C SER A 59 -3.86 16.26 -1.64
N ASN A 60 -3.78 15.95 -0.35
CA ASN A 60 -2.61 16.29 0.46
C ASN A 60 -1.47 15.30 0.22
N ARG A 61 -0.25 15.76 0.53
CA ARG A 61 0.98 14.99 0.49
C ARG A 61 1.47 14.77 1.92
N TYR A 62 1.85 13.54 2.23
CA TYR A 62 2.30 13.12 3.55
C TYR A 62 3.69 12.50 3.42
N PHE A 63 4.68 13.09 4.09
CA PHE A 63 6.08 12.75 3.84
C PHE A 63 6.95 12.76 5.09
N THR A 64 7.97 11.91 5.10
CA THR A 64 8.90 11.74 6.22
C THR A 64 10.22 12.50 6.06
N GLY A 65 10.51 13.04 4.87
CA GLY A 65 11.73 13.81 4.58
C GLY A 65 11.53 15.32 4.70
N GLY A 66 12.02 15.94 5.78
CA GLY A 66 12.10 17.41 5.91
C GLY A 66 11.80 17.95 7.32
N ASN A 67 12.03 19.25 7.53
CA ASN A 67 11.94 19.88 8.86
C ASN A 67 10.50 20.08 9.40
N LYS A 68 9.46 19.80 8.60
CA LYS A 68 8.03 19.99 8.95
C LYS A 68 7.10 19.00 8.21
N GLY A 69 7.50 17.75 8.02
CA GLY A 69 6.67 16.77 7.33
C GLY A 69 5.38 16.47 8.11
N SER A 70 4.21 16.74 7.50
CA SER A 70 2.95 16.19 7.97
C SER A 70 2.94 14.72 7.60
N THR A 71 3.37 13.84 8.51
CA THR A 71 3.47 12.41 8.21
C THR A 71 2.11 11.74 8.17
N GLY A 72 1.07 12.35 8.73
CA GLY A 72 -0.24 11.71 8.80
C GLY A 72 -1.32 12.52 9.47
N VAL A 73 -2.38 11.82 9.86
CA VAL A 73 -3.51 12.34 10.64
C VAL A 73 -3.79 11.41 11.81
N CYS A 74 -4.53 11.88 12.80
CA CYS A 74 -4.90 11.06 13.94
C CYS A 74 -6.31 11.39 14.44
N SER A 75 -6.90 10.47 15.21
CA SER A 75 -8.13 10.72 15.94
C SER A 75 -8.17 9.82 17.16
N GLY A 76 -8.52 10.37 18.32
CA GLY A 76 -8.47 9.64 19.59
C GLY A 76 -7.07 9.08 19.82
N ARG A 77 -6.95 7.74 19.80
CA ARG A 77 -5.67 7.04 19.98
C ARG A 77 -5.15 6.35 18.72
N CYS A 78 -5.76 6.58 17.56
CA CYS A 78 -5.28 6.01 16.30
C CYS A 78 -4.59 7.07 15.43
N GLY A 79 -3.38 6.77 14.98
CA GLY A 79 -2.64 7.54 14.00
C GLY A 79 -2.53 6.79 12.68
N LEU A 80 -2.75 7.50 11.58
CA LEU A 80 -2.56 7.02 10.21
C LEU A 80 -1.44 7.86 9.58
N PHE A 81 -0.27 7.27 9.39
CA PHE A 81 0.91 8.04 8.98
C PHE A 81 1.85 7.26 8.07
N VAL A 82 2.61 8.02 7.29
CA VAL A 82 3.70 7.57 6.45
C VAL A 82 4.95 7.34 7.31
N SER A 83 5.66 6.26 7.03
CA SER A 83 6.90 5.88 7.70
C SER A 83 7.90 5.34 6.69
N GLY A 84 9.17 5.28 7.07
CA GLY A 84 10.29 4.97 6.18
C GLY A 84 11.13 6.22 5.86
N SER A 85 12.21 6.01 5.09
CA SER A 85 13.18 7.06 4.76
C SER A 85 12.77 7.82 3.51
N ASN A 86 12.62 9.15 3.61
CA ASN A 86 12.24 10.04 2.50
C ASN A 86 10.98 9.59 1.75
N CYS A 87 10.01 9.08 2.50
CA CYS A 87 8.75 8.60 1.94
C CYS A 87 7.80 9.73 1.69
N ASP A 88 6.98 9.58 0.65
CA ASP A 88 6.03 10.61 0.24
C ASP A 88 4.82 9.97 -0.42
N LEU A 89 3.72 9.91 0.32
CA LEU A 89 2.45 9.37 -0.14
C LEU A 89 1.42 10.49 -0.27
N THR A 90 0.60 10.40 -1.31
CA THR A 90 -0.63 11.17 -1.42
C THR A 90 -1.68 10.69 -0.41
N GLY A 91 -2.63 11.55 -0.06
CA GLY A 91 -3.75 11.17 0.78
C GLY A 91 -4.56 10.03 0.16
N SER A 92 -4.75 10.03 -1.17
CA SER A 92 -5.40 8.93 -1.89
C SER A 92 -4.70 7.58 -1.72
N GLU A 93 -3.36 7.55 -1.70
CA GLU A 93 -2.58 6.34 -1.46
C GLU A 93 -2.73 5.84 -0.02
N MET A 94 -2.70 6.75 0.96
CA MET A 94 -2.94 6.40 2.37
C MET A 94 -4.36 5.86 2.60
N ILE A 95 -5.35 6.46 1.93
CA ILE A 95 -6.74 6.03 1.92
C ILE A 95 -6.85 4.59 1.42
N THR A 96 -6.27 4.34 0.24
CA THR A 96 -6.26 3.01 -0.38
C THR A 96 -5.57 1.99 0.52
N ALA A 97 -4.41 2.33 1.08
CA ALA A 97 -3.66 1.46 1.97
C ALA A 97 -4.44 1.09 3.24
N PHE A 98 -5.18 2.05 3.82
CA PHE A 98 -6.07 1.77 4.95
C PHE A 98 -7.17 0.78 4.57
N ASP A 99 -7.84 1.01 3.44
CA ASP A 99 -8.96 0.19 2.99
C ASP A 99 -8.49 -1.25 2.64
N GLU A 100 -7.30 -1.40 2.05
CA GLU A 100 -6.66 -2.70 1.81
C GLU A 100 -6.33 -3.45 3.12
N LEU A 101 -5.85 -2.74 4.15
CA LEU A 101 -5.61 -3.36 5.47
C LEU A 101 -6.91 -3.84 6.12
N ARG A 102 -8.00 -3.07 6.00
CA ARG A 102 -9.34 -3.48 6.47
C ARG A 102 -9.84 -4.71 5.71
N ALA A 103 -9.69 -4.74 4.39
CA ALA A 103 -10.06 -5.89 3.56
C ALA A 103 -9.30 -7.18 3.92
N ARG A 104 -8.13 -7.04 4.56
CA ARG A 104 -7.29 -8.15 5.05
C ARG A 104 -7.52 -8.51 6.52
N ASN A 105 -8.62 -8.05 7.12
CA ASN A 105 -8.97 -8.29 8.52
C ASN A 105 -8.01 -7.68 9.55
N CYS A 106 -7.15 -6.73 9.15
CA CYS A 106 -6.42 -5.93 10.11
C CYS A 106 -7.39 -4.91 10.70
N ALA A 107 -8.09 -5.25 11.79
CA ALA A 107 -9.22 -4.46 12.29
C ALA A 107 -8.84 -3.11 12.93
N LYS A 108 -7.62 -2.98 13.46
CA LYS A 108 -7.20 -1.80 14.24
C LYS A 108 -5.93 -1.20 13.69
N CYS A 109 -4.83 -1.91 13.88
CA CYS A 109 -3.52 -1.52 13.40
C CYS A 109 -3.11 -2.36 12.20
N GLY A 110 -2.16 -1.84 11.44
CA GLY A 110 -1.56 -2.54 10.32
C GLY A 110 -0.55 -1.67 9.59
N VAL A 111 0.26 -2.33 8.78
CA VAL A 111 1.30 -1.73 7.97
C VAL A 111 1.15 -2.25 6.56
N LYS A 112 1.07 -1.33 5.60
CA LYS A 112 1.33 -1.61 4.19
C LYS A 112 2.75 -1.13 3.89
N THR A 113 3.59 -2.00 3.34
CA THR A 113 4.92 -1.65 2.85
C THR A 113 4.91 -1.70 1.33
N TYR A 114 5.21 -0.56 0.72
CA TYR A 114 5.34 -0.39 -0.71
C TYR A 114 6.68 -0.94 -1.21
N ASN A 115 6.77 -1.16 -2.52
CA ASN A 115 7.96 -1.71 -3.17
C ASN A 115 9.25 -0.89 -3.00
N ASP A 116 9.13 0.42 -2.75
CA ASP A 116 10.21 1.36 -2.49
C ASP A 116 10.65 1.38 -1.01
N GLY A 117 10.03 0.54 -0.17
CA GLY A 117 10.28 0.47 1.27
C GLY A 117 9.50 1.49 2.09
N CYS A 118 8.72 2.36 1.46
CA CYS A 118 7.83 3.26 2.17
C CYS A 118 6.68 2.51 2.81
N GLN A 119 6.16 3.08 3.89
CA GLN A 119 5.13 2.42 4.69
C GLN A 119 3.98 3.36 4.97
N PHE A 120 2.77 2.85 4.78
CA PHE A 120 1.60 3.37 5.45
C PHE A 120 1.40 2.59 6.75
N LYS A 121 1.22 3.29 7.87
CA LYS A 121 0.98 2.69 9.18
C LYS A 121 -0.31 3.21 9.79
N ALA A 122 -1.18 2.28 10.18
CA ALA A 122 -2.22 2.50 11.17
C ALA A 122 -1.72 1.95 12.51
N ASP A 123 -1.47 2.81 13.50
CA ASP A 123 -0.95 2.39 14.79
C ASP A 123 -1.54 3.23 15.94
N TYR A 124 -1.36 2.74 17.15
CA TYR A 124 -1.68 3.50 18.36
C TYR A 124 -0.77 4.73 18.48
N VAL A 125 -1.36 5.86 18.85
CA VAL A 125 -0.66 7.08 19.27
C VAL A 125 -1.09 7.47 20.68
N SER A 126 -0.16 8.01 21.48
CA SER A 126 -0.44 8.44 22.85
C SER A 126 -1.32 9.68 22.92
N GLY A 127 -1.34 10.49 21.86
CA GLY A 127 -2.17 11.68 21.74
C GLY A 127 -2.27 12.14 20.30
N CYS A 128 -3.43 12.73 20.01
CA CYS A 128 -3.77 13.53 18.86
C CYS A 128 -4.23 14.90 19.40
#